data_AF-A0A0D6TQI8-F1
#
_entry.id   AF-A0A0D6TQI8-F1
#
_cell.length_a   1.000
_cell.length_b   1.000
_cell.length_c   1.000
_cell.angle_alpha   90.00
_cell.angle_beta   90.00
_cell.angle_gamma   90.00
#
_symmetry.space_group_name_H-M   'P 1'
#
loop_
_entity.id
_entity.type
_entity.pdbx_description
1 polymer ?
#
loop_
_entity_poly.entity_id
_entity_poly.type
_entity_poly.pdbx_seq_one_letter_code
_entity_poly.pdbx_strand_id
1 'polypeptide(L)'
;MIRWCEEYGILQQNLMNELKSKPMTFRNWNNLEEADKLLLKNIPDEWIPSVYQYQDFCFIRKFCPVDISSWVRIKPNLMPNGYKQVTFKLNDGEFRWEVRAHTEIPNTPGEGNGNVWRISRIKIDDGSVNFKKYSEHLVGNQWIRGHIFYDAIKAQQNNIATPQQILILENSHFKAK
;
A
#
# COMPACT_ATOMS: atom_id res chain seq x y z
N MET A 1 4.81 -18.84 17.94
CA MET A 1 4.75 -18.51 16.50
C MET A 1 4.59 -19.75 15.59
N ILE A 2 4.20 -20.94 16.06
CA ILE A 2 4.17 -22.13 15.17
C ILE A 2 2.92 -23.05 15.34
N ARG A 3 2.16 -23.01 16.46
CA ARG A 3 1.09 -24.00 16.71
C ARG A 3 -0.23 -23.85 15.93
N TRP A 4 -0.56 -22.68 15.39
CA TRP A 4 -1.89 -22.49 14.76
C TRP A 4 -2.00 -23.13 13.38
N CYS A 5 -0.90 -23.14 12.60
CA CYS A 5 -0.84 -23.79 11.30
C CYS A 5 -0.83 -25.33 11.40
N GLU A 6 -0.55 -25.89 12.59
CA GLU A 6 -0.34 -27.33 12.81
C GLU A 6 -1.62 -28.06 13.28
N GLU A 7 -2.52 -27.40 14.02
CA GLU A 7 -3.72 -28.05 14.59
C GLU A 7 -5.00 -27.90 13.73
N TYR A 8 -5.14 -26.82 12.95
CA TYR A 8 -6.36 -26.56 12.16
C TYR A 8 -6.13 -26.74 10.67
N GLY A 9 -5.67 -27.94 10.34
CA GLY A 9 -5.42 -28.42 9.00
C GLY A 9 -6.47 -27.95 7.98
N ILE A 10 -5.93 -27.33 6.93
CA ILE A 10 -6.42 -27.34 5.56
C ILE A 10 -7.82 -26.71 5.41
N LEU A 11 -7.85 -25.38 5.44
CA LEU A 11 -8.81 -24.61 4.65
C LEU A 11 -8.84 -25.17 3.22
N GLN A 12 -10.02 -25.51 2.70
CA GLN A 12 -10.15 -25.93 1.31
C GLN A 12 -9.54 -24.85 0.40
N GLN A 13 -8.60 -25.26 -0.46
CA GLN A 13 -7.73 -24.38 -1.25
C GLN A 13 -8.50 -23.25 -1.99
N ASN A 14 -9.73 -23.54 -2.38
CA ASN A 14 -10.62 -22.66 -3.15
C ASN A 14 -11.14 -21.47 -2.31
N LEU A 15 -11.38 -21.67 -1.01
CA LEU A 15 -11.92 -20.65 -0.09
C LEU A 15 -10.84 -19.69 0.41
N MET A 16 -9.62 -20.21 0.58
CA MET A 16 -8.42 -19.37 0.76
C MET A 16 -8.14 -18.48 -0.45
N ASN A 17 -8.56 -18.91 -1.64
CA ASN A 17 -8.45 -18.12 -2.86
C ASN A 17 -9.52 -17.02 -2.93
N GLU A 18 -10.66 -17.14 -2.23
CA GLU A 18 -11.73 -16.14 -2.23
C GLU A 18 -11.54 -15.01 -1.20
N LEU A 19 -11.06 -15.32 0.01
CA LEU A 19 -10.63 -14.30 0.99
C LEU A 19 -9.50 -13.41 0.46
N LYS A 20 -8.58 -14.02 -0.29
CA LYS A 20 -7.49 -13.33 -1.01
C LYS A 20 -8.00 -12.52 -2.19
N SER A 21 -9.04 -13.00 -2.85
CA SER A 21 -9.65 -12.27 -3.96
C SER A 21 -10.59 -11.19 -3.47
N LYS A 22 -10.97 -11.13 -2.16
CA LYS A 22 -11.93 -10.15 -1.61
C LYS A 22 -11.62 -9.27 -0.36
N PRO A 23 -10.46 -8.60 -0.28
CA PRO A 23 -10.00 -7.89 0.92
C PRO A 23 -10.74 -6.60 1.40
N MET A 24 -11.67 -5.98 0.66
CA MET A 24 -12.61 -4.92 1.08
C MET A 24 -14.03 -5.25 0.59
N THR A 25 -14.29 -6.43 0.03
CA THR A 25 -15.66 -6.67 -0.42
C THR A 25 -16.52 -7.01 0.79
N PHE A 26 -17.13 -6.01 1.39
CA PHE A 26 -18.56 -6.15 1.57
C PHE A 26 -19.17 -6.24 0.17
N ARG A 27 -19.38 -7.46 -0.32
CA ARG A 27 -20.66 -7.70 -0.97
C ARG A 27 -21.68 -7.70 0.17
N ASN A 28 -22.87 -7.17 -0.10
CA ASN A 28 -23.97 -7.11 0.86
C ASN A 28 -24.04 -8.41 1.69
N TRP A 29 -23.94 -8.34 3.02
CA TRP A 29 -23.80 -9.47 3.96
C TRP A 29 -24.82 -10.60 3.69
N ASN A 30 -25.99 -10.23 3.18
CA ASN A 30 -27.08 -11.13 2.80
C ASN A 30 -26.77 -12.05 1.61
N ASN A 31 -25.72 -11.77 0.84
CA ASN A 31 -25.35 -12.51 -0.37
C ASN A 31 -24.08 -13.36 -0.19
N LEU A 32 -23.57 -13.51 1.04
CA LEU A 32 -22.46 -14.43 1.34
C LEU A 32 -22.99 -15.84 1.62
N GLU A 33 -22.22 -16.86 1.26
CA GLU A 33 -22.50 -18.24 1.64
C GLU A 33 -22.24 -18.45 3.15
N GLU A 34 -22.92 -19.43 3.78
CA GLU A 34 -22.78 -19.66 5.22
C GLU A 34 -21.36 -20.07 5.64
N ALA A 35 -20.58 -20.70 4.75
CA ALA A 35 -19.20 -21.08 5.02
C ALA A 35 -18.28 -19.85 5.17
N ASP A 36 -18.48 -18.80 4.36
CA ASP A 36 -17.73 -17.54 4.44
C ASP A 36 -18.10 -16.73 5.69
N LYS A 37 -19.39 -16.74 6.05
CA LYS A 37 -19.86 -16.09 7.29
C LYS A 37 -19.26 -16.76 8.52
N LEU A 38 -19.16 -18.10 8.52
CA LEU A 38 -18.56 -18.84 9.62
C LEU A 38 -17.06 -18.55 9.73
N LEU A 39 -16.37 -18.40 8.60
CA LEU A 39 -14.93 -18.12 8.59
C LEU A 39 -14.59 -16.70 9.05
N LEU A 40 -15.36 -15.70 8.60
CA LEU A 40 -15.22 -14.31 9.05
C LEU A 40 -15.52 -14.14 10.54
N LYS A 41 -16.46 -14.93 11.10
CA LYS A 41 -16.74 -14.99 12.56
C LYS A 41 -15.59 -15.59 13.39
N ASN A 42 -14.62 -16.24 12.75
CA ASN A 42 -13.50 -16.93 13.39
C ASN A 42 -12.13 -16.28 13.13
N ILE A 43 -12.06 -15.20 12.33
CA ILE A 43 -10.87 -14.34 12.27
C ILE A 43 -10.82 -13.55 13.59
N PRO A 44 -9.65 -13.46 14.26
CA PRO A 44 -9.53 -12.59 15.43
C PRO A 44 -9.99 -11.18 15.08
N ASP A 45 -10.93 -10.63 15.85
CA ASP A 45 -11.58 -9.34 15.59
C ASP A 45 -10.58 -8.21 15.34
N GLU A 46 -9.37 -8.31 15.91
CA GLU A 46 -8.28 -7.38 15.73
C GLU A 46 -7.70 -7.28 14.29
N TRP A 47 -7.97 -8.25 13.38
CA TRP A 47 -7.30 -8.32 12.06
C TRP A 47 -8.21 -7.95 10.88
N ILE A 48 -9.52 -8.10 11.04
CA ILE A 48 -10.56 -7.70 10.07
C ILE A 48 -10.47 -6.21 9.64
N PRO A 49 -10.05 -5.24 10.49
CA PRO A 49 -9.98 -3.81 10.11
C PRO A 49 -8.83 -3.43 9.16
N SER A 50 -7.98 -4.38 8.78
CA SER A 50 -6.69 -4.09 8.13
C SER A 50 -6.59 -4.60 6.69
N VAL A 51 -7.56 -5.37 6.23
CA VAL A 51 -7.54 -5.98 4.91
C VAL A 51 -8.32 -5.07 3.95
N TYR A 52 -7.79 -4.82 2.74
CA TYR A 52 -8.39 -3.95 1.74
C TYR A 52 -8.24 -4.47 0.32
N GLN A 53 -9.29 -4.26 -0.45
CA GLN A 53 -9.44 -4.64 -1.83
C GLN A 53 -9.95 -3.55 -2.72
N TYR A 54 -9.46 -3.62 -3.94
CA TYR A 54 -10.13 -3.02 -5.04
C TYR A 54 -10.08 -3.93 -6.27
N GLN A 55 -11.23 -4.46 -6.70
CA GLN A 55 -11.32 -5.43 -7.81
C GLN A 55 -10.51 -6.71 -7.56
N ASP A 56 -9.45 -7.00 -8.31
CA ASP A 56 -8.53 -8.13 -8.11
C ASP A 56 -7.30 -7.78 -7.24
N PHE A 57 -7.20 -6.51 -6.81
CA PHE A 57 -6.08 -6.02 -6.03
C PHE A 57 -6.37 -6.16 -4.54
N CYS A 58 -5.49 -6.90 -3.85
CA CYS A 58 -5.48 -7.14 -2.41
C CYS A 58 -4.31 -6.43 -1.73
N PHE A 59 -4.55 -5.81 -0.57
CA PHE A 59 -3.48 -5.42 0.33
C PHE A 59 -3.92 -5.45 1.79
N ILE A 60 -2.95 -5.66 2.67
CA ILE A 60 -3.14 -5.63 4.12
C ILE A 60 -2.45 -4.38 4.65
N ARG A 61 -3.24 -3.42 5.15
CA ARG A 61 -2.79 -2.15 5.76
C ARG A 61 -1.75 -2.34 6.85
N LYS A 62 -1.80 -3.44 7.61
CA LYS A 62 -0.79 -3.74 8.65
C LYS A 62 0.62 -3.93 8.07
N PHE A 63 0.76 -4.21 6.78
CA PHE A 63 2.05 -4.29 6.10
C PHE A 63 2.46 -2.97 5.46
N CYS A 64 1.68 -1.91 5.63
CA CYS A 64 2.13 -0.58 5.29
C CYS A 64 3.30 -0.19 6.23
N PRO A 65 4.40 0.37 5.70
CA PRO A 65 5.52 0.87 6.51
C PRO A 65 5.16 2.00 7.49
N VAL A 66 3.98 2.60 7.34
CA VAL A 66 3.47 3.66 8.21
C VAL A 66 2.08 3.30 8.70
N ASP A 67 1.77 3.69 9.92
CA ASP A 67 0.43 3.51 10.48
C ASP A 67 -0.57 4.40 9.74
N ILE A 68 -1.43 3.77 8.95
CA ILE A 68 -2.62 4.40 8.40
C ILE A 68 -3.70 4.29 9.49
N SER A 69 -4.51 5.32 9.75
CA SER A 69 -5.67 5.21 10.67
C SER A 69 -6.83 4.45 10.03
N SER A 70 -7.66 3.74 10.80
CA SER A 70 -8.83 3.00 10.28
C SER A 70 -9.91 3.91 9.70
N TRP A 71 -9.90 5.18 10.07
CA TRP A 71 -10.90 6.17 9.68
C TRP A 71 -10.49 7.00 8.45
N VAL A 72 -9.32 6.72 7.87
CA VAL A 72 -8.84 7.49 6.72
C VAL A 72 -9.76 7.29 5.52
N ARG A 73 -9.97 8.35 4.74
CA ARG A 73 -10.69 8.24 3.48
C ARG A 73 -9.85 7.48 2.45
N ILE A 74 -10.48 6.51 1.81
CA ILE A 74 -9.87 5.63 0.82
C ILE A 74 -10.35 6.06 -0.55
N LYS A 75 -9.42 6.20 -1.50
CA LYS A 75 -9.73 6.52 -2.88
C LYS A 75 -9.12 5.47 -3.80
N PRO A 76 -9.88 4.43 -4.18
CA PRO A 76 -9.46 3.52 -5.22
C PRO A 76 -9.56 4.18 -6.60
N ASN A 77 -8.54 4.00 -7.44
CA ASN A 77 -8.45 4.56 -8.78
C ASN A 77 -7.88 3.52 -9.76
N LEU A 78 -8.40 3.50 -10.98
CA LEU A 78 -7.75 2.90 -12.13
C LEU A 78 -6.90 3.97 -12.82
N MET A 79 -5.61 3.72 -13.02
CA MET A 79 -4.68 4.70 -13.54
C MET A 79 -4.55 4.59 -15.08
N PRO A 80 -4.07 5.63 -15.78
CA PRO A 80 -4.01 5.66 -17.25
C PRO A 80 -3.24 4.51 -17.92
N ASN A 81 -2.27 3.91 -17.20
CA ASN A 81 -1.47 2.78 -17.68
C ASN A 81 -2.03 1.42 -17.22
N GLY A 82 -3.30 1.36 -16.82
CA GLY A 82 -4.00 0.13 -16.42
C GLY A 82 -3.70 -0.37 -15.01
N TYR A 83 -2.67 0.16 -14.33
CA TYR A 83 -2.38 -0.21 -12.94
C TYR A 83 -3.45 0.32 -11.99
N LYS A 84 -3.71 -0.45 -10.93
CA LYS A 84 -4.70 -0.13 -9.91
C LYS A 84 -4.00 0.49 -8.73
N GLN A 85 -4.57 1.55 -8.18
CA GLN A 85 -4.00 2.27 -7.04
C GLN A 85 -5.09 2.57 -6.03
N VAL A 86 -4.77 2.35 -4.76
CA VAL A 86 -5.57 2.85 -3.64
C VAL A 86 -4.75 3.90 -2.91
N THR A 87 -5.33 5.10 -2.79
CA THR A 87 -4.70 6.23 -2.13
C THR A 87 -5.38 6.54 -0.80
N PHE A 88 -4.56 6.69 0.23
CA PHE A 88 -4.91 7.19 1.54
C PHE A 88 -4.29 8.57 1.71
N LYS A 89 -5.13 9.55 2.06
CA LYS A 89 -4.69 10.92 2.32
C LYS A 89 -4.88 11.23 3.79
N LEU A 90 -3.80 11.54 4.49
CA LEU A 90 -3.80 11.90 5.91
C LEU A 90 -3.27 13.32 6.07
N ASN A 91 -3.64 13.97 7.17
CA ASN A 91 -3.08 15.23 7.60
C ASN A 91 -2.97 15.19 9.12
N ASP A 92 -1.77 15.39 9.66
CA ASP A 92 -1.50 15.43 11.10
C ASP A 92 -1.28 16.87 11.62
N GLY A 93 -1.51 17.87 10.77
CA GLY A 93 -1.29 19.30 11.05
C GLY A 93 0.07 19.80 10.55
N GLU A 94 1.09 18.95 10.60
CA GLU A 94 2.46 19.27 10.21
C GLU A 94 2.76 18.80 8.77
N PHE A 95 2.23 17.63 8.43
CA PHE A 95 2.42 16.93 7.18
C PHE A 95 1.09 16.54 6.55
N ARG A 96 1.01 16.71 5.23
CA ARG A 96 0.01 16.04 4.39
C ARG A 96 0.62 14.78 3.82
N TRP A 97 0.08 13.63 4.20
CA TRP A 97 0.56 12.33 3.76
C TRP A 97 -0.25 11.83 2.59
N GLU A 98 0.44 11.17 1.67
CA GLU A 98 -0.13 10.37 0.61
C GLU A 98 0.51 8.99 0.64
N VAL A 99 -0.26 8.04 1.16
CA VAL A 99 0.11 6.62 1.21
C VAL A 99 -0.64 5.90 0.11
N ARG A 100 0.08 5.16 -0.72
CA ARG A 100 -0.49 4.49 -1.89
C ARG A 100 -0.13 3.02 -1.85
N ALA A 101 -1.12 2.17 -2.01
CA ALA A 101 -0.92 0.79 -2.41
C ALA A 101 -1.24 0.71 -3.90
N HIS A 102 -0.37 0.13 -4.72
CA HIS A 102 -0.65 -0.04 -6.13
C HIS A 102 -0.15 -1.37 -6.66
N THR A 103 -0.80 -1.84 -7.71
CA THR A 103 -0.28 -2.94 -8.53
C THR A 103 0.95 -2.46 -9.29
N GLU A 104 1.69 -3.43 -9.82
CA GLU A 104 2.80 -3.17 -10.73
C GLU A 104 2.40 -2.19 -11.84
N ILE A 105 3.33 -1.28 -12.17
CA ILE A 105 3.15 -0.30 -13.24
C ILE A 105 3.82 -0.88 -14.50
N PRO A 106 3.06 -1.19 -15.56
CA PRO A 106 3.63 -1.76 -16.78
C PRO A 106 4.69 -0.85 -17.41
N ASN A 107 5.75 -1.44 -17.98
CA ASN A 107 6.82 -0.73 -18.69
C ASN A 107 7.49 0.38 -17.86
N THR A 108 7.51 0.24 -16.54
CA THR A 108 8.13 1.21 -15.62
C THR A 108 9.32 0.57 -14.95
N PRO A 109 10.42 1.31 -14.73
CA PRO A 109 11.55 0.74 -14.04
C PRO A 109 11.19 0.23 -12.63
N GLY A 110 11.60 -0.99 -12.30
CA GLY A 110 11.09 -1.73 -11.14
C GLY A 110 9.90 -2.65 -11.44
N GLU A 111 9.58 -2.85 -12.73
CA GLU A 111 8.84 -4.01 -13.24
C GLU A 111 9.43 -5.30 -12.63
N GLY A 112 8.57 -6.17 -12.11
CA GLY A 112 8.88 -7.37 -11.33
C GLY A 112 8.69 -7.21 -9.81
N ASN A 113 8.43 -6.00 -9.30
CA ASN A 113 8.23 -5.77 -7.87
C ASN A 113 6.84 -6.19 -7.34
N GLY A 114 5.89 -6.45 -8.24
CA GLY A 114 4.53 -6.82 -7.91
C GLY A 114 3.76 -5.69 -7.22
N ASN A 115 2.85 -6.06 -6.30
CA ASN A 115 2.08 -5.09 -5.53
C ASN A 115 2.95 -4.41 -4.48
N VAL A 116 2.91 -3.09 -4.41
CA VAL A 116 3.80 -2.30 -3.57
C VAL A 116 3.08 -1.14 -2.89
N TRP A 117 3.64 -0.74 -1.76
CA TRP A 117 3.33 0.49 -1.08
C TRP A 117 4.33 1.57 -1.48
N ARG A 118 3.84 2.79 -1.68
CA ARG A 118 4.62 4.01 -1.83
C ARG A 118 4.11 5.05 -0.87
N ILE A 119 5.03 5.70 -0.15
CA ILE A 119 4.71 6.66 0.88
C ILE A 119 5.38 7.98 0.55
N SER A 120 4.59 9.05 0.58
CA SER A 120 5.06 10.41 0.44
C SER A 120 4.37 11.33 1.44
N ARG A 121 5.03 12.42 1.80
CA ARG A 121 4.46 13.47 2.63
C ARG A 121 4.90 14.83 2.14
N ILE A 122 4.08 15.83 2.40
CA ILE A 122 4.38 17.23 2.15
C ILE A 122 4.39 17.91 3.51
N LYS A 123 5.55 18.44 3.92
CA LYS A 123 5.64 19.34 5.06
C LYS A 123 4.87 20.61 4.71
N ILE A 124 3.83 20.91 5.48
CA ILE A 124 2.94 22.05 5.21
C ILE A 124 3.13 23.21 6.16
N ASP A 125 3.72 22.95 7.33
CA ASP A 125 4.05 23.95 8.33
C ASP A 125 5.22 23.45 9.20
N ASP A 126 6.14 24.35 9.56
CA ASP A 126 7.20 24.13 10.56
C ASP A 126 7.20 25.18 11.68
N GLY A 127 6.18 26.04 11.72
CA GLY A 127 6.06 27.15 12.66
C GLY A 127 6.91 28.37 12.31
N SER A 128 7.68 28.35 11.20
CA SER A 128 8.50 29.48 10.78
C SER A 128 7.78 30.42 9.81
N VAL A 129 8.05 31.71 9.94
CA VAL A 129 7.44 32.78 9.11
C VAL A 129 7.80 32.65 7.63
N ASN A 130 8.97 32.07 7.32
CA ASN A 130 9.48 31.92 5.95
C ASN A 130 9.41 30.48 5.44
N PHE A 131 8.54 29.66 6.02
CA PHE A 131 8.42 28.26 5.66
C PHE A 131 8.09 28.08 4.17
N LYS A 132 8.87 27.22 3.50
CA LYS A 132 8.58 26.75 2.14
C LYS A 132 8.20 25.28 2.18
N LYS A 133 7.00 24.99 1.71
CA LYS A 133 6.51 23.61 1.57
C LYS A 133 7.49 22.77 0.76
N TYR A 134 7.67 21.54 1.20
CA TYR A 134 8.48 20.57 0.50
C TYR A 134 7.89 19.18 0.63
N SER A 135 8.11 18.36 -0.39
CA SER A 135 7.75 16.95 -0.37
C SER A 135 8.92 16.07 0.03
N GLU A 136 8.59 14.90 0.55
CA GLU A 136 9.51 13.82 0.89
C GLU A 136 8.89 12.48 0.52
N HIS A 137 9.74 11.50 0.25
CA HIS A 137 9.39 10.10 -0.03
C HIS A 137 10.09 9.19 0.96
N LEU A 138 9.38 8.17 1.44
CA LEU A 138 9.99 7.15 2.29
C LEU A 138 10.78 6.17 1.41
N VAL A 139 12.05 5.96 1.77
CA VAL A 139 13.02 5.10 1.08
C VAL A 139 13.71 4.25 2.15
N GLY A 140 13.40 2.95 2.20
CA GLY A 140 13.75 2.11 3.33
C GLY A 140 13.21 2.71 4.63
N ASN A 141 14.09 3.15 5.51
CA ASN A 141 13.72 3.78 6.79
C ASN A 141 13.99 5.29 6.82
N GLN A 142 14.22 5.93 5.67
CA GLN A 142 14.63 7.33 5.56
C GLN A 142 13.68 8.16 4.70
N TRP A 143 13.57 9.45 5.00
CA TRP A 143 12.84 10.42 4.19
C TRP A 143 13.79 11.14 3.24
N ILE A 144 13.57 10.97 1.94
CA ILE A 144 14.35 11.64 0.89
C ILE A 144 13.54 12.79 0.31
N ARG A 145 14.20 13.93 0.08
CA ARG A 145 13.58 15.13 -0.49
C ARG A 145 12.99 14.83 -1.86
N GLY A 146 11.81 15.39 -2.11
CA GLY A 146 11.06 15.18 -3.34
C GLY A 146 11.86 15.46 -4.59
N HIS A 147 12.63 16.56 -4.63
CA HIS A 147 13.46 16.88 -5.80
C HIS A 147 14.48 15.78 -6.11
N ILE A 148 15.21 15.27 -5.09
CA ILE A 148 16.16 14.16 -5.25
C ILE A 148 15.46 12.91 -5.79
N PHE A 149 14.28 12.59 -5.24
CA PHE A 149 13.50 11.45 -5.67
C PHE A 149 13.03 11.58 -7.14
N TYR A 150 12.52 12.74 -7.53
CA TYR A 150 12.08 12.99 -8.90
C TYR A 150 13.25 13.08 -9.89
N ASP A 151 14.42 13.56 -9.45
CA ASP A 151 15.63 13.55 -10.27
C ASP A 151 16.09 12.10 -10.53
N ALA A 152 15.99 11.21 -9.55
CA ALA A 152 16.22 9.78 -9.75
C ALA A 152 15.24 9.18 -10.77
N ILE A 153 13.93 9.48 -10.67
CA ILE A 153 12.93 9.03 -11.66
C ILE A 153 13.31 9.50 -13.06
N LYS A 154 13.63 10.78 -13.24
CA LYS A 154 13.99 11.36 -14.55
C LYS A 154 15.26 10.70 -15.10
N ALA A 155 16.28 10.53 -14.27
CA ALA A 155 17.52 9.87 -14.68
C ALA A 155 17.26 8.44 -15.15
N GLN A 156 16.38 7.72 -14.48
CA GLN A 156 16.02 6.36 -14.84
C GLN A 156 15.21 6.28 -16.13
N GLN A 157 14.22 7.16 -16.31
CA GLN A 157 13.45 7.29 -17.56
C GLN A 157 14.33 7.60 -18.77
N ASN A 158 15.42 8.33 -18.55
CA ASN A 158 16.41 8.66 -19.56
C ASN A 158 17.53 7.62 -19.69
N ASN A 159 17.48 6.49 -18.97
CA ASN A 159 18.50 5.43 -18.94
C ASN A 159 19.91 5.91 -18.54
N ILE A 160 20.00 6.93 -17.68
CA ILE A 160 21.25 7.51 -17.16
C ILE A 160 21.33 7.48 -15.63
N ALA A 161 20.42 6.74 -14.96
CA ALA A 161 20.40 6.65 -13.51
C ALA A 161 21.68 6.04 -12.95
N THR A 162 22.23 6.66 -11.92
CA THR A 162 23.34 6.09 -11.15
C THR A 162 22.83 4.92 -10.29
N PRO A 163 23.73 4.01 -9.83
CA PRO A 163 23.35 2.94 -8.91
C PRO A 163 22.65 3.45 -7.63
N GLN A 164 23.06 4.62 -7.11
CA GLN A 164 22.44 5.23 -5.94
C GLN A 164 21.01 5.71 -6.24
N GLN A 165 20.77 6.28 -7.42
CA GLN A 165 19.43 6.68 -7.85
C GLN A 165 18.53 5.46 -8.05
N ILE A 166 19.05 4.37 -8.62
CA ILE A 166 18.31 3.10 -8.73
C ILE A 166 17.94 2.59 -7.33
N LEU A 167 18.88 2.58 -6.38
CA LEU A 167 18.65 2.12 -5.02
C LEU A 167 17.60 2.99 -4.27
N ILE A 168 17.58 4.30 -4.51
CA ILE A 168 16.54 5.20 -3.97
C ILE A 168 15.16 4.77 -4.46
N LEU A 169 15.03 4.41 -5.74
CA LEU A 169 13.76 4.03 -6.33
C LEU A 169 13.33 2.63 -5.89
N GLU A 170 14.24 1.67 -5.86
CA GLU A 170 13.97 0.31 -5.37
C GLU A 170 13.50 0.31 -3.91
N ASN A 171 14.23 1.00 -3.03
CA ASN A 171 13.91 1.05 -1.60
C ASN A 171 12.68 1.91 -1.29
N SER A 172 12.13 2.65 -2.26
CA SER A 172 10.87 3.37 -2.09
C SER A 172 9.62 2.53 -2.35
N HIS A 173 9.80 1.31 -2.84
CA HIS A 173 8.73 0.36 -3.13
C HIS A 173 8.73 -0.75 -2.07
N PHE A 174 7.78 -0.69 -1.16
CA PHE A 174 7.66 -1.69 -0.10
C PHE A 174 6.67 -2.76 -0.53
N LYS A 175 7.10 -4.03 -0.59
CA LYS A 175 6.23 -5.11 -1.04
C LYS A 175 4.95 -5.19 -0.20
N ALA A 176 3.80 -5.12 -0.87
CA ALA A 176 2.51 -5.42 -0.26
C ALA A 176 2.42 -6.95 -0.15
N LYS A 177 2.47 -7.47 1.08
CA LYS A 177 2.32 -8.89 1.38
C LYS A 177 0.85 -9.29 1.47
#